data_AF-A0A2E0HV56-F1
#
_entry.id   AF-A0A2E0HV56-F1
#
_cell.length_a   1.000
_cell.length_b   1.000
_cell.length_c   1.000
_cell.angle_alpha   90.00
_cell.angle_beta   90.00
_cell.angle_gamma   90.00
#
_symmetry.space_group_name_H-M   'P 1'
#
loop_
_entity.id
_entity.type
_entity.pdbx_description
1 polymer ?
#
loop_
_entity_poly.entity_id
_entity_poly.type
_entity_poly.pdbx_seq_one_letter_code
_entity_poly.pdbx_strand_id
1 'polypeptide(L)'
;MGELRLTMANENEEQKITLYQLHKTDEMVAFVNGPDGGWDNAAKKYPAWEAHLQLSFKGSENWKPEYFQYYRAVAEINTDSLEESFAISNAYGGSHMDMVEKGLIEPLLPLITLKNGWETINMHSMSIGDIVQKDLEYWMCEPFGFAEISIEDDSNDG
;
A
#
# COMPACT_ATOMS: atom_id res chain seq x y z
N MET A 1 20.52 -47.31 -14.69
CA MET A 1 19.17 -46.75 -14.89
C MET A 1 18.74 -46.18 -13.56
N GLY A 2 18.50 -44.90 -13.32
CA GLY A 2 18.68 -43.65 -14.06
C GLY A 2 18.49 -42.56 -13.00
N GLU A 3 19.40 -41.59 -12.95
CA GLU A 3 19.27 -40.41 -12.08
C GLU A 3 18.15 -39.52 -12.62
N LEU A 4 17.10 -39.29 -11.82
CA LEU A 4 16.15 -38.22 -12.05
C LEU A 4 16.67 -36.97 -11.34
N ARG A 5 17.47 -36.18 -12.07
CA ARG A 5 17.71 -34.78 -11.71
C ARG A 5 16.41 -34.03 -12.00
N LEU A 6 15.69 -33.63 -10.95
CA LEU A 6 14.73 -32.53 -11.05
C LEU A 6 15.53 -31.27 -11.38
N THR A 7 15.52 -30.86 -12.65
CA THR A 7 15.79 -29.48 -13.02
C THR A 7 14.59 -28.65 -12.57
N MET A 8 14.70 -28.03 -11.39
CA MET A 8 13.82 -26.91 -11.07
C MET A 8 14.22 -25.77 -12.02
N ALA A 9 13.30 -25.42 -12.90
CA ALA A 9 13.37 -24.15 -13.59
C ALA A 9 13.27 -23.06 -12.51
N ASN A 10 14.37 -22.36 -12.26
CA ASN A 10 14.27 -20.99 -11.73
C ASN A 10 13.72 -20.16 -12.88
N GLU A 11 12.40 -20.20 -13.03
CA GLU A 11 11.70 -19.10 -13.66
C GLU A 11 11.93 -17.94 -12.69
N ASN A 12 12.72 -16.95 -13.12
CA ASN A 12 12.80 -15.66 -12.43
C ASN A 12 11.37 -15.10 -12.45
N GLU A 13 10.55 -15.42 -11.46
CA GLU A 13 9.42 -14.57 -11.12
C GLU A 13 10.02 -13.19 -10.89
N GLU A 14 9.66 -12.23 -11.75
CA GLU A 14 10.03 -10.83 -11.55
C GLU A 14 9.55 -10.45 -10.15
N GLN A 15 10.50 -10.21 -9.25
CA GLN A 15 10.22 -9.94 -7.86
C GLN A 15 9.58 -8.55 -7.80
N LYS A 16 8.30 -8.51 -7.43
CA LYS A 16 7.52 -7.27 -7.33
C LYS A 16 7.30 -6.91 -5.87
N ILE A 17 7.19 -5.61 -5.62
CA ILE A 17 6.78 -5.07 -4.33
C ILE A 17 5.29 -4.72 -4.39
N THR A 18 4.49 -5.26 -3.48
CA THR A 18 3.06 -4.90 -3.39
C THR A 18 2.88 -3.69 -2.48
N LEU A 19 2.24 -2.63 -2.97
CA LEU A 19 1.91 -1.44 -2.20
C LEU A 19 0.52 -1.58 -1.57
N TYR A 20 0.45 -1.35 -0.26
CA TYR A 20 -0.73 -1.32 0.55
C TYR A 20 -0.98 0.09 1.07
N GLN A 21 -2.20 0.59 0.88
CA GLN A 21 -2.64 1.90 1.38
C GLN A 21 -3.90 1.75 2.23
N LEU A 22 -4.00 2.59 3.27
CA LEU A 22 -5.15 2.58 4.16
C LEU A 22 -6.39 3.04 3.39
N HIS A 23 -7.38 2.15 3.29
CA HIS A 23 -8.57 2.41 2.52
C HIS A 23 -9.64 3.12 3.34
N LYS A 24 -10.12 4.25 2.81
CA LYS A 24 -11.19 5.06 3.40
C LYS A 24 -12.39 4.99 2.48
N THR A 25 -13.57 4.70 3.03
CA THR A 25 -14.80 4.68 2.25
C THR A 25 -15.28 6.10 1.94
N ASP A 26 -16.10 6.24 0.89
CA ASP A 26 -16.75 7.53 0.56
C ASP A 26 -17.56 8.08 1.74
N GLU A 27 -18.16 7.21 2.56
CA GLU A 27 -18.88 7.62 3.77
C GLU A 27 -17.93 8.26 4.80
N MET A 28 -16.76 7.65 5.05
CA MET A 28 -15.76 8.19 5.97
C MET A 28 -15.25 9.55 5.47
N VAL A 29 -14.97 9.64 4.16
CA VAL A 29 -14.51 10.88 3.52
C VAL A 29 -15.59 11.96 3.54
N ALA A 30 -16.86 11.61 3.31
CA ALA A 30 -17.97 12.55 3.40
C ALA A 30 -18.18 13.02 4.84
N PHE A 31 -18.06 12.11 5.82
CA PHE A 31 -18.20 12.44 7.24
C PHE A 31 -17.10 13.40 7.68
N VAL A 32 -15.82 13.12 7.39
CA VAL A 32 -14.72 14.00 7.83
C VAL A 32 -14.84 15.42 7.24
N ASN A 33 -15.34 15.54 6.00
CA ASN A 33 -15.54 16.82 5.31
C ASN A 33 -16.89 17.50 5.64
N GLY A 34 -17.74 16.85 6.44
CA GLY A 34 -19.06 17.34 6.81
C GLY A 34 -19.07 18.30 8.00
N PRO A 35 -20.22 18.95 8.28
CA PRO A 35 -20.34 19.93 9.36
C PRO A 35 -20.10 19.36 10.77
N ASP A 36 -20.48 18.09 11.00
CA ASP A 36 -20.25 17.37 12.26
C ASP A 36 -18.94 16.55 12.24
N GLY A 37 -18.18 16.69 11.16
CA GLY A 37 -16.95 15.94 10.88
C GLY A 37 -15.73 16.47 11.61
N GLY A 38 -14.62 16.54 10.89
CA GLY A 38 -13.29 16.84 11.42
C GLY A 38 -12.53 15.58 11.82
N TRP A 39 -11.20 15.70 11.84
CA TRP A 39 -10.27 14.59 12.05
C TRP A 39 -10.55 13.84 13.35
N ASP A 40 -10.69 14.56 14.47
CA ASP A 40 -10.92 13.97 15.80
C ASP A 40 -12.25 13.23 15.89
N ASN A 41 -13.32 13.76 15.29
CA ASN A 41 -14.64 13.12 15.33
C ASN A 41 -14.68 11.90 14.42
N ALA A 42 -14.02 11.97 13.25
CA ALA A 42 -13.89 10.82 12.36
C ALA A 42 -13.10 9.69 13.02
N ALA A 43 -12.01 10.00 13.72
CA ALA A 43 -11.22 9.04 14.49
C ALA A 43 -12.03 8.34 15.59
N LYS A 44 -12.85 9.08 16.35
CA LYS A 44 -13.75 8.49 17.36
C LYS A 44 -14.81 7.57 16.76
N LYS A 45 -15.25 7.85 15.53
CA LYS A 45 -16.33 7.13 14.87
C LYS A 45 -15.84 5.92 14.06
N TYR A 46 -14.69 6.04 13.41
CA TYR A 46 -14.18 5.05 12.48
C TYR A 46 -12.76 4.64 12.89
N PRO A 47 -12.56 3.39 13.36
CA PRO A 47 -11.24 2.88 13.74
C PRO A 47 -10.16 3.01 12.64
N ALA A 48 -10.54 2.86 11.37
CA ALA A 48 -9.64 3.09 10.24
C ALA A 48 -9.12 4.54 10.18
N TRP A 49 -9.92 5.52 10.62
CA TRP A 49 -9.51 6.91 10.65
C TRP A 49 -8.59 7.23 11.83
N GLU A 50 -8.84 6.60 12.98
CA GLU A 50 -7.92 6.64 14.11
C GLU A 50 -6.56 6.04 13.71
N ALA A 51 -6.55 4.85 13.08
CA ALA A 51 -5.33 4.24 12.56
C ALA A 51 -4.59 5.18 11.61
N HIS A 52 -5.29 5.79 10.64
CA HIS A 52 -4.68 6.77 9.74
C HIS A 52 -3.99 7.92 10.48
N LEU A 53 -4.64 8.53 11.47
CA LEU A 53 -4.05 9.64 12.22
C LEU A 53 -2.85 9.20 13.05
N GLN A 54 -2.92 8.04 13.69
CA GLN A 54 -1.80 7.50 14.46
C GLN A 54 -0.57 7.28 13.57
N LEU A 55 -0.76 6.74 12.37
CA LEU A 55 0.33 6.34 11.49
C LEU A 55 0.89 7.51 10.67
N SER A 56 0.07 8.47 10.23
CA SER A 56 0.54 9.60 9.42
C SER A 56 1.52 10.53 10.13
N PHE A 57 1.59 10.50 11.46
CA PHE A 57 2.56 11.31 12.24
C PHE A 57 3.67 10.50 12.87
N LYS A 58 3.41 9.23 13.21
CA LYS A 58 4.29 8.40 14.04
C LYS A 58 4.78 7.13 13.36
N GLY A 59 4.28 6.83 12.17
CA GLY A 59 4.67 5.63 11.42
C GLY A 59 4.57 4.38 12.29
N SER A 60 5.61 3.57 12.24
CA SER A 60 5.74 2.30 12.94
C SER A 60 5.77 2.44 14.46
N GLU A 61 6.09 3.60 15.03
CA GLU A 61 6.08 3.81 16.50
C GLU A 61 4.68 3.57 17.08
N ASN A 62 3.63 3.85 16.30
CA ASN A 62 2.24 3.63 16.68
C ASN A 62 1.57 2.49 15.89
N TRP A 63 2.36 1.68 15.18
CA TRP A 63 1.83 0.52 14.47
C TRP A 63 1.23 -0.49 15.43
N LYS A 64 0.09 -1.05 15.01
CA LYS A 64 -0.50 -2.21 15.64
C LYS A 64 -0.86 -3.22 14.54
N PRO A 65 -0.49 -4.50 14.69
CA PRO A 65 -0.73 -5.50 13.65
C PRO A 65 -2.20 -5.55 13.17
N GLU A 66 -3.17 -5.33 14.07
CA GLU A 66 -4.60 -5.32 13.75
C GLU A 66 -5.00 -4.19 12.78
N TYR A 67 -4.20 -3.14 12.63
CA TYR A 67 -4.49 -2.06 11.68
C TYR A 67 -4.39 -2.51 10.23
N PHE A 68 -3.71 -3.61 9.95
CA PHE A 68 -3.56 -4.13 8.59
C PHE A 68 -4.90 -4.44 7.92
N GLN A 69 -5.94 -4.78 8.70
CA GLN A 69 -7.30 -5.01 8.19
C GLN A 69 -7.91 -3.79 7.47
N TYR A 70 -7.39 -2.58 7.70
CA TYR A 70 -7.84 -1.34 7.05
C TYR A 70 -7.07 -1.02 5.76
N TYR A 71 -6.04 -1.79 5.43
CA TYR A 71 -5.23 -1.62 4.24
C TYR A 71 -5.78 -2.42 3.07
N ARG A 72 -5.51 -1.94 1.87
CA ARG A 72 -5.76 -2.69 0.62
C ARG A 72 -4.51 -2.65 -0.23
N ALA A 73 -4.21 -3.76 -0.88
CA ALA A 73 -3.25 -3.78 -1.98
C ALA A 73 -3.80 -2.90 -3.12
N VAL A 74 -3.03 -1.89 -3.53
CA VAL A 74 -3.44 -0.92 -4.56
C VAL A 74 -2.67 -1.07 -5.86
N ALA A 75 -1.44 -1.59 -5.78
CA ALA A 75 -0.56 -1.76 -6.92
C ALA A 75 0.53 -2.79 -6.64
N GLU A 76 1.02 -3.44 -7.70
CA GLU A 76 2.33 -4.07 -7.72
C GLU A 76 3.33 -3.14 -8.40
N ILE A 77 4.52 -3.03 -7.84
CA ILE A 77 5.61 -2.18 -8.32
C ILE A 77 6.73 -3.10 -8.82
N ASN A 78 7.15 -2.92 -10.06
CA ASN A 78 8.13 -3.78 -10.72
C ASN A 78 9.57 -3.41 -10.33
N THR A 79 9.94 -3.77 -9.10
CA THR A 79 11.29 -3.62 -8.51
C THR A 79 11.39 -4.48 -7.24
N ASP A 80 12.61 -4.85 -6.86
CA ASP A 80 12.95 -5.52 -5.61
C ASP A 80 13.54 -4.56 -4.54
N SER A 81 13.75 -3.28 -4.86
CA SER A 81 14.28 -2.26 -3.95
C SER A 81 13.15 -1.44 -3.31
N LEU A 82 13.16 -1.35 -1.98
CA LEU A 82 12.22 -0.51 -1.23
C LEU A 82 12.36 0.97 -1.65
N GLU A 83 13.59 1.46 -1.81
CA GLU A 83 13.87 2.84 -2.23
C GLU A 83 13.40 3.13 -3.66
N GLU A 84 13.64 2.21 -4.59
CA GLU A 84 13.15 2.36 -5.96
C GLU A 84 11.61 2.30 -5.99
N SER A 85 11.00 1.42 -5.19
CA SER A 85 9.55 1.34 -5.07
C SER A 85 8.94 2.65 -4.57
N PHE A 86 9.61 3.33 -3.64
CA PHE A 86 9.22 4.67 -3.18
C PHE A 86 9.30 5.71 -4.31
N ALA A 87 10.36 5.70 -5.10
CA ALA A 87 10.52 6.65 -6.21
C ALA A 87 9.47 6.42 -7.32
N ILE A 88 9.24 5.16 -7.70
CA ILE A 88 8.26 4.78 -8.73
C ILE A 88 6.84 5.12 -8.27
N SER A 89 6.44 4.70 -7.06
CA SER A 89 5.10 4.97 -6.51
C SER A 89 4.83 6.45 -6.25
N ASN A 90 5.87 7.28 -6.16
CA ASN A 90 5.77 8.74 -6.10
C ASN A 90 5.90 9.41 -7.47
N ALA A 91 5.91 8.63 -8.55
CA ALA A 91 5.99 9.08 -9.92
C ALA A 91 7.18 10.04 -10.19
N TYR A 92 8.34 9.78 -9.57
CA TYR A 92 9.54 10.58 -9.82
C TYR A 92 9.90 10.52 -11.31
N GLY A 93 9.79 11.66 -11.99
CA GLY A 93 10.03 11.76 -13.44
C GLY A 93 8.79 11.57 -14.33
N GLY A 94 7.57 11.72 -13.79
CA GLY A 94 6.35 11.72 -14.60
C GLY A 94 5.05 11.80 -13.80
N SER A 95 4.00 11.21 -14.36
CA SER A 95 2.73 10.90 -13.71
C SER A 95 2.65 9.42 -13.29
N HIS A 96 1.71 9.08 -12.43
CA HIS A 96 1.41 7.68 -12.12
C HIS A 96 1.01 6.87 -13.36
N MET A 97 0.28 7.48 -14.30
CA MET A 97 -0.05 6.83 -15.57
C MET A 97 1.20 6.57 -16.41
N ASP A 98 2.18 7.47 -16.40
CA ASP A 98 3.46 7.25 -17.10
C ASP A 98 4.19 6.02 -16.52
N MET A 99 4.08 5.76 -15.22
CA MET A 99 4.69 4.59 -14.58
C MET A 99 3.98 3.30 -15.01
N VAL A 100 2.65 3.33 -15.18
CA VAL A 100 1.89 2.21 -15.75
C VAL A 100 2.28 1.96 -17.20
N GLU A 101 2.32 3.01 -18.03
CA GLU A 101 2.69 2.90 -19.45
C GLU A 101 4.11 2.37 -19.65
N LYS A 102 5.02 2.64 -18.70
CA LYS A 102 6.38 2.10 -18.67
C LYS A 102 6.48 0.67 -18.12
N GLY A 103 5.39 0.09 -17.61
CA GLY A 103 5.37 -1.23 -16.98
C GLY A 103 6.03 -1.27 -15.59
N LEU A 104 6.17 -0.12 -14.92
CA LEU A 104 6.75 0.00 -13.58
C LEU A 104 5.70 -0.16 -12.47
N ILE A 105 4.43 0.09 -12.78
CA ILE A 105 3.29 -0.09 -11.87
C ILE A 105 2.21 -0.94 -12.58
N GLU A 106 1.73 -1.96 -11.88
CA GLU A 106 0.54 -2.72 -12.22
C GLU A 106 -0.59 -2.38 -11.23
N PRO A 107 -1.67 -1.69 -11.65
CA PRO A 107 -2.76 -1.34 -10.76
C PRO A 107 -3.55 -2.57 -10.33
N LEU A 108 -3.77 -2.73 -9.02
CA LEU A 108 -4.59 -3.83 -8.47
C LEU A 108 -6.05 -3.43 -8.25
N LEU A 109 -6.36 -2.14 -8.40
CA LEU A 109 -7.71 -1.59 -8.30
C LEU A 109 -8.14 -1.00 -9.64
N PRO A 110 -9.46 -0.95 -9.93
CA PRO A 110 -9.97 -0.29 -11.12
C PRO A 110 -9.53 1.18 -11.19
N LEU A 111 -9.27 1.66 -12.41
CA LEU A 111 -9.03 3.08 -12.64
C LEU A 111 -10.22 3.90 -12.15
N ILE A 112 -9.93 5.12 -11.72
CA ILE A 112 -10.93 6.09 -11.29
C ILE A 112 -11.01 7.23 -12.28
N THR A 113 -12.23 7.68 -12.57
CA THR A 113 -12.46 8.89 -13.34
C THR A 113 -12.54 10.09 -12.41
N LEU A 114 -11.63 11.04 -12.60
CA LEU A 114 -11.60 12.30 -11.88
C LEU A 114 -12.74 13.23 -12.33
N LYS A 115 -13.05 14.25 -11.52
CA LYS A 115 -14.10 15.23 -11.81
C LYS A 115 -13.93 15.99 -13.14
N ASN A 116 -12.70 16.08 -13.63
CA ASN A 116 -12.37 16.70 -14.92
C ASN A 116 -12.47 15.73 -16.11
N GLY A 117 -12.92 14.49 -15.90
CA GLY A 117 -13.08 13.46 -16.93
C GLY A 117 -11.82 12.65 -17.26
N TRP A 118 -10.71 12.90 -16.57
CA TRP A 118 -9.47 12.15 -16.77
C TRP A 118 -9.49 10.86 -15.95
N GLU A 119 -8.97 9.78 -16.51
CA GLU A 119 -8.76 8.53 -15.79
C GLU A 119 -7.37 8.50 -15.15
N THR A 120 -7.29 7.93 -13.95
CA THR A 120 -6.03 7.71 -13.24
C THR A 120 -6.11 6.42 -12.43
N ILE A 121 -4.95 5.90 -12.03
CA ILE A 121 -4.89 4.75 -11.12
C ILE A 121 -5.46 5.11 -9.74
N ASN A 122 -6.10 4.12 -9.11
CA ASN A 122 -6.68 4.27 -7.78
C ASN A 122 -5.66 3.97 -6.68
N MET A 123 -4.66 4.84 -6.60
CA MET A 123 -3.67 4.90 -5.52
C MET A 123 -3.22 6.35 -5.34
N HIS A 124 -2.57 6.64 -4.22
CA HIS A 124 -1.85 7.91 -4.03
C HIS A 124 -0.33 7.70 -3.98
N SER A 125 0.41 8.80 -4.00
CA SER A 125 1.83 8.84 -3.65
C SER A 125 2.08 8.12 -2.32
N MET A 126 3.12 7.27 -2.29
CA MET A 126 3.54 6.58 -1.08
C MET A 126 4.03 7.57 -0.03
N SER A 127 3.52 7.46 1.19
CA SER A 127 3.79 8.37 2.30
C SER A 127 3.88 7.63 3.63
N ILE A 128 4.24 8.36 4.70
CA ILE A 128 4.35 7.79 6.05
C ILE A 128 3.07 7.06 6.43
N GLY A 129 3.24 5.79 6.83
CA GLY A 129 2.14 4.90 7.19
C GLY A 129 1.63 4.01 6.05
N ASP A 130 2.05 4.24 4.80
CA ASP A 130 1.82 3.25 3.74
C ASP A 130 2.74 2.04 3.94
N ILE A 131 2.29 0.87 3.48
CA ILE A 131 2.98 -0.40 3.71
C ILE A 131 3.37 -0.99 2.36
N VAL A 132 4.56 -1.56 2.29
CA VAL A 132 4.97 -2.40 1.16
C VAL A 132 5.20 -3.81 1.64
N GLN A 133 4.79 -4.78 0.83
CA GLN A 133 5.16 -6.17 1.00
C GLN A 133 6.23 -6.52 0.00
N LYS A 134 7.32 -7.09 0.50
CA LYS A 134 8.40 -7.67 -0.29
C LYS A 134 8.58 -9.10 0.21
N ASP A 135 8.41 -10.08 -0.69
CA ASP A 135 8.41 -11.49 -0.33
C ASP A 135 7.32 -11.79 0.73
N LEU A 136 7.73 -12.25 1.92
CA LEU A 136 6.85 -12.53 3.07
C LEU A 136 6.92 -11.45 4.15
N GLU A 137 7.67 -10.37 3.91
CA GLU A 137 7.95 -9.31 4.88
C GLU A 137 7.18 -8.03 4.55
N TYR A 138 6.76 -7.32 5.58
CA TYR A 138 6.03 -6.07 5.48
C TYR A 138 6.86 -4.92 6.03
N TRP A 139 6.85 -3.81 5.30
CA TRP A 139 7.66 -2.63 5.60
C TRP A 139 6.79 -1.39 5.53
N MET A 140 6.78 -0.60 6.60
CA MET A 140 6.09 0.70 6.63
C MET A 140 7.02 1.81 6.14
N CYS A 141 6.51 2.70 5.29
CA CYS A 141 7.20 3.92 4.94
C CYS A 141 7.30 4.85 6.15
N GLU A 142 8.51 5.35 6.40
CA GLU A 142 8.86 6.26 7.50
C GLU A 142 9.28 7.64 6.97
N PRO A 143 9.45 8.67 7.83
CA PRO A 143 10.04 9.94 7.41
C PRO A 143 11.39 9.78 6.70
N PHE A 144 12.14 8.73 7.06
CA PHE A 144 13.41 8.36 6.45
C PHE A 144 13.50 6.84 6.25
N GLY A 145 13.20 6.37 5.05
CA GLY A 145 13.31 4.96 4.68
C GLY A 145 12.10 4.14 5.10
N PHE A 146 12.35 2.92 5.57
CA PHE A 146 11.33 1.94 5.89
C PHE A 146 11.62 1.24 7.22
N ALA A 147 10.56 0.87 7.93
CA ALA A 147 10.63 0.04 9.13
C ALA A 147 9.88 -1.27 8.90
N GLU A 148 10.51 -2.40 9.23
CA GLU A 148 9.87 -3.72 9.22
C GLU A 148 8.75 -3.76 10.26
N ILE A 149 7.60 -4.32 9.88
CA ILE A 149 6.42 -4.47 10.74
C ILE A 149 5.87 -5.89 10.68
N SER A 150 5.25 -6.34 11.77
CA SER A 150 4.44 -7.55 11.78
C SER A 150 2.97 -7.23 11.50
N ILE A 151 2.30 -8.07 10.73
CA ILE A 151 0.84 -8.01 10.56
C ILE A 151 0.17 -9.08 11.44
N GLU A 152 -1.11 -8.89 11.78
CA GLU A 152 -1.86 -9.92 12.48
C GLU A 152 -2.12 -11.07 11.49
N ASP A 153 -1.69 -12.27 11.87
CA ASP A 153 -1.82 -13.46 11.04
C ASP A 153 -3.26 -13.97 11.19
N ASP A 154 -4.03 -13.99 10.10
CA ASP A 154 -5.40 -14.55 10.10
C ASP A 154 -5.41 -16.09 10.29
N SER A 155 -4.25 -16.70 10.55
CA SER A 155 -4.03 -18.12 10.80
C SER A 155 -4.51 -18.56 12.20
N ASN A 156 -5.77 -18.27 12.51
CA ASN A 156 -6.49 -18.94 13.61
C ASN A 156 -7.01 -20.30 13.10
N ASP A 157 -6.09 -21.21 12.77
CA ASP A 157 -6.39 -22.63 12.62
C ASP A 157 -6.62 -23.22 14.03
N GLY A 158 -7.87 -23.14 14.49
CA GLY A 158 -8.38 -23.84 15.66
C GLY A 158 -8.65 -25.32 15.40
#